data_AF-A0A1M8A842-F1
#
_entry.id   AF-A0A1M8A842-F1
#
_cell.length_a   1.000
_cell.length_b   1.000
_cell.length_c   1.000
_cell.angle_alpha   90.00
_cell.angle_beta   90.00
_cell.angle_gamma   90.00
#
_symmetry.space_group_name_H-M   'P 1'
#
loop_
_entity.id
_entity.type
_entity.pdbx_description
1 polymer ?
#
loop_
_entity_poly.entity_id
_entity_poly.type
_entity_poly.pdbx_seq_one_letter_code
_entity_poly.pdbx_strand_id
1 'polypeptide(L)'
;MLRVWLWAVVVAGAAHAALFPAKGPVQQLSGANFDTEVLKVDKPTLVAFTAPWCGHCQRLAPQYVRVATELDGVVKIANVDCEDAGSKALCAQYGIQGFPTIKAFPATKKRIPRDYTGERKAKAMLDYALDMLPPEAVRKVSAGELRPFLEKNAAQPKVVLVTPMAKTSPMYRSLALDYRGRVPFAHVYANKEGALPAAQAHVDAQLTQERLPGLYFVSSFDAETGRGRAVRYRGAMRYRFIKLWVDEQLGGEAAAAARAEREREAQAKRDAAAAEEARARAKLEAMQAKRADADDETARLAQAFAGMTSDDEEVEELLRQERQKRYEKRRRGEMEALLRAREKIVKDERVENANDPRTKERLMDELQSYVGDKWSARLAERADRARVAVEQALMNDPSDTKGALTLAEREMIEGLGEDQRELEEQLRAGADADGFALSDDAVEAMQEHLQMLAGLIHTIQMRIDGRERGQSDEQIAEELFQKLAREHDEL
;
A
#
# COMPACT_ATOMS: atom_id res chain seq x y z
N MET A 1 -35.23 58.72 -17.74
CA MET A 1 -34.75 58.03 -16.52
C MET A 1 -33.79 56.94 -16.95
N LEU A 2 -32.60 56.93 -16.35
CA LEU A 2 -31.35 56.33 -16.84
C LEU A 2 -31.39 54.79 -16.94
N ARG A 3 -30.82 54.26 -18.01
CA ARG A 3 -30.29 52.89 -18.11
C ARG A 3 -28.86 52.87 -17.58
N VAL A 4 -28.61 52.20 -16.46
CA VAL A 4 -27.26 51.93 -15.95
C VAL A 4 -26.99 50.44 -16.14
N TRP A 5 -26.08 50.13 -17.06
CA TRP A 5 -25.49 48.82 -17.24
C TRP A 5 -24.36 48.67 -16.21
N LEU A 6 -24.52 47.76 -15.24
CA LEU A 6 -23.45 47.36 -14.34
C LEU A 6 -23.00 45.95 -14.75
N TRP A 7 -21.89 45.89 -15.48
CA TRP A 7 -21.13 44.67 -15.70
C TRP A 7 -20.55 44.22 -14.35
N ALA A 8 -21.13 43.18 -13.76
CA ALA A 8 -20.50 42.46 -12.67
C ALA A 8 -19.36 41.61 -13.24
N VAL A 9 -18.15 42.17 -13.25
CA VAL A 9 -16.92 41.41 -13.41
C VAL A 9 -16.79 40.52 -12.19
N VAL A 10 -17.15 39.25 -12.33
CA VAL A 10 -16.76 38.20 -11.39
C VAL A 10 -15.25 38.04 -11.56
N VAL A 11 -14.48 38.72 -10.71
CA VAL A 11 -13.07 38.39 -10.50
C VAL A 11 -13.07 37.00 -9.87
N ALA A 12 -12.88 35.98 -10.69
CA ALA A 12 -12.50 34.66 -10.22
C ALA A 12 -11.16 34.82 -9.48
N GLY A 13 -11.21 34.89 -8.16
CA GLY A 13 -10.03 34.81 -7.33
C GLY A 13 -9.32 33.50 -7.66
N ALA A 14 -8.14 33.59 -8.26
CA ALA A 14 -7.26 32.44 -8.43
C ALA A 14 -6.87 31.96 -7.03
N ALA A 15 -7.62 30.99 -6.51
CA ALA A 15 -7.20 30.17 -5.39
C ALA A 15 -5.91 29.47 -5.85
N HIS A 16 -4.77 30.02 -5.47
CA HIS A 16 -3.49 29.41 -5.73
C HIS A 16 -3.49 28.08 -4.98
N ALA A 17 -3.54 26.97 -5.72
CA ALA A 17 -3.45 25.65 -5.14
C ALA A 17 -2.16 25.58 -4.32
N ALA A 18 -2.29 25.33 -3.01
CA ALA A 18 -1.15 25.15 -2.14
C ALA A 18 -0.24 24.05 -2.69
N LEU A 19 1.07 24.29 -2.70
CA LEU A 19 2.06 23.37 -3.28
C LEU A 19 2.02 21.98 -2.61
N PHE A 20 1.64 21.94 -1.34
CA PHE A 20 1.44 20.72 -0.57
C PHE A 20 0.07 20.79 0.13
N PRO A 21 -0.71 19.69 0.14
CA PRO A 21 -2.00 19.67 0.80
C PRO A 21 -1.87 19.74 2.32
N ALA A 22 -2.83 20.37 3.00
CA ALA A 22 -2.82 20.52 4.46
C ALA A 22 -2.83 19.18 5.22
N LYS A 23 -3.44 18.14 4.64
CA LYS A 23 -3.48 16.77 5.19
C LYS A 23 -2.57 15.82 4.42
N GLY A 24 -1.31 16.22 4.21
CA GLY A 24 -0.29 15.44 3.50
C GLY A 24 0.85 14.98 4.41
N PRO A 25 1.78 14.17 3.88
CA PRO A 25 2.97 13.73 4.62
C PRO A 25 3.95 14.88 4.90
N VAL A 26 3.89 15.96 4.10
CA VAL A 26 4.68 17.19 4.33
C VAL A 26 3.90 18.14 5.23
N GLN A 27 4.42 18.36 6.44
CA GLN A 27 3.76 19.22 7.43
C GLN A 27 3.82 20.69 7.01
N GLN A 28 2.66 21.37 6.98
CA GLN A 28 2.60 22.81 6.70
C GLN A 28 2.88 23.61 7.96
N LEU A 29 3.82 24.54 7.86
CA LEU A 29 4.24 25.43 8.93
C LEU A 29 3.96 26.88 8.59
N SER A 30 3.61 27.64 9.62
CA SER A 30 3.46 29.09 9.60
C SER A 30 4.10 29.69 10.85
N GLY A 31 4.13 31.01 10.96
CA GLY A 31 4.64 31.68 12.17
C GLY A 31 3.95 31.22 13.46
N ALA A 32 2.71 30.73 13.39
CA ALA A 32 1.94 30.31 14.56
C ALA A 32 2.38 28.96 15.15
N ASN A 33 2.84 28.01 14.33
CA ASN A 33 3.18 26.65 14.77
C ASN A 33 4.67 26.30 14.61
N PHE A 34 5.48 27.16 13.98
CA PHE A 34 6.88 26.87 13.70
C PHE A 34 7.67 26.54 14.97
N ASP A 35 7.48 27.33 16.02
CA ASP A 35 8.19 27.14 17.29
C ASP A 35 7.86 25.79 17.92
N THR A 36 6.57 25.43 17.98
CA THR A 36 6.12 24.17 18.58
C THR A 36 6.54 22.96 17.78
N GLU A 37 6.55 23.07 16.45
CA GLU A 37 6.78 21.94 15.56
C GLU A 37 8.25 21.71 15.20
N VAL A 38 9.07 22.76 15.25
CA VAL A 38 10.49 22.74 14.81
C VAL A 38 11.46 23.02 15.96
N LEU A 39 11.19 24.05 16.77
CA LEU A 39 12.16 24.52 17.78
C LEU A 39 12.01 23.80 19.13
N LYS A 40 10.77 23.47 19.52
CA LYS A 40 10.43 22.85 20.82
C LYS A 40 10.31 21.32 20.77
N VAL A 41 10.65 20.70 19.64
CA VAL A 41 10.72 19.24 19.53
C VAL A 41 12.14 18.73 19.77
N ASP A 42 12.30 17.42 19.95
CA ASP A 42 13.62 16.75 20.07
C ASP A 42 14.11 16.15 18.74
N LYS A 43 13.22 15.90 17.78
CA LYS A 43 13.58 15.34 16.46
C LYS A 43 14.18 16.37 15.52
N PRO A 44 15.06 15.97 14.59
CA PRO A 44 15.48 16.87 13.51
C PRO A 44 14.31 17.14 12.56
N THR A 45 14.32 18.32 11.94
CA THR A 45 13.30 18.74 10.98
C THR A 45 13.97 19.29 9.73
N LEU A 46 13.56 18.82 8.56
CA LEU A 46 13.92 19.42 7.28
C LEU A 46 12.77 20.32 6.84
N VAL A 47 13.04 21.60 6.61
CA VAL A 47 12.03 22.61 6.26
C VAL A 47 12.34 23.17 4.87
N ALA A 48 11.40 23.03 3.94
CA ALA A 48 11.45 23.68 2.65
C ALA A 48 10.69 25.01 2.71
N PHE A 49 11.36 26.10 2.40
CA PHE A 49 10.76 27.41 2.19
C PHE A 49 10.44 27.57 0.71
N THR A 50 9.15 27.67 0.38
CA THR A 50 8.65 27.60 -1.00
C THR A 50 7.67 28.74 -1.31
N ALA A 51 7.21 28.76 -2.56
CA ALA A 51 6.13 29.61 -3.06
C ALA A 51 5.37 28.82 -4.13
N PRO A 52 4.03 28.91 -4.20
CA PRO A 52 3.20 28.06 -5.06
C PRO A 52 3.38 28.33 -6.56
N TRP A 53 3.74 29.56 -6.93
CA TRP A 53 4.00 29.97 -8.32
C TRP A 53 5.41 29.61 -8.81
N CYS A 54 6.31 29.15 -7.93
CA CYS A 54 7.69 28.90 -8.31
C CYS A 54 7.85 27.53 -9.00
N GLY A 55 8.27 27.53 -10.27
CA GLY A 55 8.48 26.31 -11.04
C GLY A 55 9.56 25.37 -10.47
N HIS A 56 10.59 25.89 -9.78
CA HIS A 56 11.56 25.06 -9.08
C HIS A 56 10.96 24.35 -7.86
N CYS A 57 10.02 25.00 -7.16
CA CYS A 57 9.30 24.41 -6.03
C CYS A 57 8.36 23.30 -6.50
N GLN A 58 7.66 23.52 -7.61
CA GLN A 58 6.80 22.51 -8.25
C GLN A 58 7.57 21.25 -8.64
N ARG A 59 8.81 21.39 -9.15
CA ARG A 59 9.69 20.25 -9.43
C ARG A 59 10.22 19.53 -8.18
N LEU A 60 10.43 20.28 -7.08
CA LEU A 60 10.85 19.71 -5.80
C LEU A 60 9.73 18.91 -5.12
N ALA A 61 8.48 19.40 -5.21
CA ALA A 61 7.34 18.88 -4.47
C ALA A 61 7.18 17.34 -4.51
N PRO A 62 7.18 16.65 -5.67
CA PRO A 62 7.02 15.19 -5.71
C PRO A 62 8.17 14.45 -5.01
N GLN A 63 9.41 14.94 -5.17
CA GLN A 63 10.58 14.36 -4.48
C GLN A 63 10.49 14.56 -2.97
N TYR A 64 10.01 15.73 -2.54
CA TYR A 64 9.89 16.09 -1.14
C TYR A 64 8.76 15.34 -0.44
N VAL A 65 7.63 15.12 -1.12
CA VAL A 65 6.54 14.24 -0.65
C VAL A 65 7.05 12.81 -0.46
N ARG A 66 7.81 12.27 -1.40
CA ARG A 66 8.40 10.94 -1.27
C ARG A 66 9.28 10.81 -0.04
N VAL A 67 10.16 11.79 0.20
CA VAL A 67 11.01 11.84 1.41
C VAL A 67 10.17 11.89 2.68
N ALA A 68 9.12 12.71 2.69
CA ALA A 68 8.21 12.81 3.82
C ALA A 68 7.49 11.49 4.13
N THR A 69 7.04 10.78 3.09
CA THR A 69 6.42 9.45 3.24
C THR A 69 7.42 8.41 3.74
N GLU A 70 8.64 8.37 3.21
CA GLU A 70 9.66 7.39 3.61
C GLU A 70 10.19 7.66 5.04
N LEU A 71 10.17 8.91 5.49
CA LEU A 71 10.63 9.33 6.83
C LEU A 71 9.52 9.53 7.85
N ASP A 72 8.30 9.07 7.56
CA ASP A 72 7.16 9.26 8.44
C ASP A 72 7.46 8.78 9.87
N GLY A 73 7.24 9.68 10.82
CA GLY A 73 7.59 9.51 12.24
C GLY A 73 9.09 9.56 12.58
N VAL A 74 10.00 9.32 11.63
CA VAL A 74 11.46 9.24 11.85
C VAL A 74 12.12 10.62 11.82
N VAL A 75 11.88 11.43 10.78
CA VAL A 75 12.38 12.81 10.68
C VAL A 75 11.22 13.67 10.22
N LYS A 76 11.03 14.84 10.83
CA LYS A 76 9.95 15.73 10.40
C LYS A 76 10.32 16.39 9.07
N ILE A 77 9.44 16.26 8.09
CA ILE A 77 9.57 16.92 6.78
C ILE A 77 8.45 17.95 6.65
N ALA A 78 8.84 19.20 6.50
CA ALA A 78 7.91 20.33 6.59
C ALA A 78 8.12 21.35 5.47
N ASN A 79 7.09 22.14 5.21
CA ASN A 79 7.07 23.23 4.26
C ASN A 79 6.58 24.53 4.92
N VAL A 80 7.20 25.64 4.55
CA VAL A 80 6.72 27.01 4.82
C VAL A 80 6.45 27.66 3.47
N ASP A 81 5.22 28.06 3.23
CA ASP A 81 4.87 28.88 2.07
C ASP A 81 5.17 30.34 2.39
N CYS A 82 6.16 30.94 1.73
CA CYS A 82 6.58 32.31 1.98
C CYS A 82 5.65 33.37 1.37
N GLU A 83 4.71 32.97 0.50
CA GLU A 83 3.67 33.86 -0.01
C GLU A 83 2.48 33.99 0.94
N ASP A 84 2.29 32.98 1.81
CA ASP A 84 1.26 33.01 2.84
C ASP A 84 1.50 34.16 3.84
N ALA A 85 0.45 34.92 4.13
CA ALA A 85 0.53 36.10 4.98
C ALA A 85 1.01 35.76 6.40
N GLY A 86 0.68 34.58 6.92
CA GLY A 86 1.09 34.08 8.23
C GLY A 86 2.56 33.63 8.31
N SER A 87 3.27 33.62 7.18
CA SER A 87 4.59 33.01 7.04
C SER A 87 5.66 33.96 6.50
N LYS A 88 5.27 35.13 5.97
CA LYS A 88 6.21 36.15 5.44
C LYS A 88 7.27 36.59 6.44
N ALA A 89 6.87 36.90 7.68
CA ALA A 89 7.80 37.32 8.73
C ALA A 89 8.81 36.21 9.08
N LEU A 90 8.35 34.96 9.10
CA LEU A 90 9.18 33.78 9.35
C LEU A 90 10.22 33.59 8.23
N CYS A 91 9.83 33.74 6.96
CA CYS A 91 10.76 33.67 5.83
C CYS A 91 11.80 34.79 5.86
N ALA A 92 11.41 36.01 6.24
CA ALA A 92 12.35 37.12 6.43
C ALA A 92 13.33 36.84 7.58
N GLN A 93 12.85 36.32 8.72
CA GLN A 93 13.66 35.97 9.89
C GLN A 93 14.77 34.95 9.55
N TYR A 94 14.46 33.95 8.72
CA TYR A 94 15.43 32.94 8.29
C TYR A 94 16.24 33.36 7.05
N GLY A 95 16.12 34.60 6.60
CA GLY A 95 16.91 35.17 5.51
C GLY A 95 16.66 34.47 4.17
N ILE A 96 15.42 34.09 3.87
CA ILE A 96 15.09 33.40 2.62
C ILE A 96 15.12 34.40 1.46
N GLN A 97 16.09 34.25 0.55
CA GLN A 97 16.30 35.14 -0.59
C GLN A 97 15.83 34.55 -1.93
N GLY A 98 15.47 33.27 -1.95
CA GLY A 98 15.03 32.59 -3.16
C GLY A 98 14.40 31.22 -2.87
N PHE A 99 13.70 30.67 -3.87
CA PHE A 99 12.92 29.46 -3.72
C PHE A 99 13.30 28.34 -4.71
N PRO A 100 13.19 27.07 -4.30
CA PRO A 100 13.04 26.63 -2.91
C PRO A 100 14.37 26.79 -2.15
N THR A 101 14.29 27.12 -0.86
CA THR A 101 15.42 27.06 0.07
C THR A 101 15.11 26.00 1.12
N ILE A 102 15.98 25.01 1.28
CA ILE A 102 15.78 23.94 2.25
C ILE A 102 16.72 24.18 3.43
N LYS A 103 16.19 24.25 4.65
CA LYS A 103 16.95 24.38 5.89
C LYS A 103 16.74 23.18 6.79
N ALA A 104 17.83 22.73 7.37
CA ALA A 104 17.91 21.62 8.29
C ALA A 104 17.98 22.14 9.72
N PHE A 105 17.05 21.70 10.56
CA PHE A 105 16.99 22.02 11.98
C PHE A 105 17.41 20.77 12.77
N PRO A 106 18.69 20.68 13.20
CA PRO A 106 19.21 19.47 13.82
C PRO A 106 18.67 19.26 15.23
N ALA A 107 18.69 18.02 15.72
CA ALA A 107 18.28 17.59 17.07
C ALA A 107 19.25 18.06 18.20
N THR A 108 19.60 19.34 18.19
CA THR A 108 20.50 19.99 19.15
C THR A 108 19.73 21.00 20.00
N LYS A 109 20.19 21.25 21.23
CA LYS A 109 19.56 22.22 22.14
C LYS A 109 19.41 23.63 21.53
N LYS A 110 20.39 24.03 20.70
CA LYS A 110 20.41 25.37 20.10
C LYS A 110 19.63 25.46 18.78
N ARG A 111 19.20 24.33 18.21
CA ARG A 111 18.40 24.26 16.96
C ARG A 111 18.94 25.13 15.81
N ILE A 112 20.26 25.31 15.75
CA ILE A 112 20.89 26.23 14.78
C ILE A 112 20.61 25.69 13.37
N PRO A 113 19.88 26.43 12.52
CA PRO A 113 19.54 25.98 11.19
C PRO A 113 20.78 25.90 10.31
N ARG A 114 20.80 24.95 9.39
CA ARG A 114 21.83 24.80 8.36
C ARG A 114 21.19 24.73 6.99
N ASP A 115 21.80 25.36 6.00
CA ASP A 115 21.31 25.28 4.64
C ASP A 115 21.63 23.90 4.04
N TYR A 116 20.63 23.28 3.43
CA TYR A 116 20.83 22.07 2.65
C TYR A 116 21.24 22.47 1.22
N THR A 117 22.48 22.18 0.87
CA THR A 117 23.08 22.49 -0.45
C THR A 117 23.24 21.25 -1.34
N GLY A 118 22.72 20.11 -0.91
CA GLY A 118 22.79 18.85 -1.66
C GLY A 118 21.79 18.76 -2.82
N GLU A 119 21.79 17.64 -3.52
CA GLU A 119 20.88 17.40 -4.64
C GLU A 119 19.41 17.37 -4.18
N ARG A 120 18.51 17.96 -4.98
CA ARG A 120 17.06 17.98 -4.71
C ARG A 120 16.33 16.73 -5.21
N LYS A 121 17.00 15.58 -5.14
CA LYS A 121 16.43 14.25 -5.43
C LYS A 121 16.08 13.57 -4.11
N ALA A 122 15.04 12.73 -4.12
CA ALA A 122 14.53 12.08 -2.90
C ALA A 122 15.63 11.35 -2.13
N LYS A 123 16.45 10.53 -2.79
CA LYS A 123 17.54 9.77 -2.15
C LYS A 123 18.53 10.65 -1.39
N ALA A 124 19.03 11.73 -2.00
CA ALA A 124 20.02 12.60 -1.36
C ALA A 124 19.45 13.33 -0.14
N MET A 125 18.19 13.79 -0.24
CA MET A 125 17.49 14.42 0.88
C MET A 125 17.16 13.42 1.99
N LEU A 126 16.80 12.17 1.63
CA LEU A 126 16.57 11.07 2.56
C LEU A 126 17.84 10.77 3.36
N ASP A 127 18.95 10.51 2.68
CA ASP A 127 20.23 10.17 3.30
C ASP A 127 20.68 11.30 4.24
N TYR A 128 20.62 12.56 3.76
CA TYR A 128 20.94 13.72 4.58
C TYR A 128 20.05 13.83 5.82
N ALA A 129 18.74 13.60 5.68
CA ALA A 129 17.81 13.67 6.80
C ALA A 129 18.05 12.57 7.84
N LEU A 130 18.40 11.36 7.40
CA LEU A 130 18.77 10.26 8.29
C LEU A 130 20.09 10.52 9.02
N ASP A 131 21.04 11.21 8.39
CA ASP A 131 22.31 11.61 8.99
C ASP A 131 22.15 12.72 10.03
N MET A 132 21.06 13.49 9.99
CA MET A 132 20.73 14.44 11.06
C MET A 132 20.40 13.77 12.40
N LEU A 133 20.13 12.45 12.41
CA LEU A 133 19.80 11.72 13.63
C LEU A 133 21.07 11.44 14.46
N PRO A 134 21.19 12.01 15.66
CA PRO A 134 22.37 11.85 16.50
C PRO A 134 22.58 10.37 16.87
N PRO A 135 23.77 9.78 16.59
CA PRO A 135 24.07 8.41 16.98
C PRO A 135 24.00 8.21 18.50
N GLU A 136 24.27 9.25 19.29
CA GLU A 136 24.22 9.24 20.75
C GLU A 136 22.80 9.24 21.35
N ALA A 137 21.75 9.36 20.52
CA ALA A 137 20.36 9.21 20.99
C ALA A 137 20.12 7.84 21.63
N VAL A 138 20.85 6.82 21.17
CA VAL A 138 20.78 5.45 21.70
C VAL A 138 22.15 5.07 22.25
N ARG A 139 22.19 4.59 23.49
CA ARG A 139 23.43 4.11 24.08
C ARG A 139 23.76 2.74 23.51
N LYS A 140 24.93 2.57 22.91
CA LYS A 140 25.47 1.23 22.63
C LYS A 140 25.98 0.63 23.93
N VAL A 141 25.53 -0.58 24.24
CA VAL A 141 25.79 -1.24 25.51
C VAL A 141 26.40 -2.61 25.25
N SER A 142 27.60 -2.83 25.78
CA SER A 142 28.27 -4.13 25.74
C SER A 142 27.82 -5.04 26.89
N ALA A 143 28.25 -6.31 26.87
CA ALA A 143 27.90 -7.31 27.88
C ALA A 143 28.13 -6.82 29.32
N GLY A 144 29.31 -6.30 29.62
CA GLY A 144 29.67 -5.80 30.96
C GLY A 144 28.99 -4.48 31.33
N GLU A 145 28.47 -3.73 30.36
CA GLU A 145 27.81 -2.44 30.60
C GLU A 145 26.30 -2.55 30.75
N LEU A 146 25.70 -3.71 30.41
CA LEU A 146 24.25 -3.89 30.43
C LEU A 146 23.67 -3.78 31.83
N ARG A 147 24.26 -4.48 32.79
CA ARG A 147 23.85 -4.41 34.19
C ARG A 147 24.03 -2.98 34.75
N PRO A 148 25.21 -2.33 34.66
CA PRO A 148 25.37 -0.94 35.07
C PRO A 148 24.40 0.04 34.41
N PHE A 149 24.05 -0.18 33.13
CA PHE A 149 23.06 0.63 32.43
C PHE A 149 21.66 0.47 33.04
N LEU A 150 21.25 -0.74 33.39
CA LEU A 150 19.93 -1.02 33.97
C LEU A 150 19.82 -0.54 35.42
N GLU A 151 20.88 -0.73 36.21
CA GLU A 151 20.98 -0.30 37.62
C GLU A 151 20.97 1.22 37.79
N LYS A 152 21.58 1.95 36.84
CA LYS A 152 21.59 3.41 36.88
C LYS A 152 20.17 3.95 36.86
N ASN A 153 19.76 4.63 37.92
CA ASN A 153 18.38 5.04 38.16
C ASN A 153 17.42 3.84 38.01
N ALA A 154 17.53 2.86 38.91
CA ALA A 154 16.81 1.58 38.81
C ALA A 154 15.28 1.70 38.68
N ALA A 155 14.68 2.79 39.19
CA ALA A 155 13.25 3.09 39.04
C ALA A 155 12.89 3.80 37.72
N GLN A 156 13.88 4.28 36.97
CA GLN A 156 13.65 4.88 35.65
C GLN A 156 13.45 3.79 34.60
N PRO A 157 12.34 3.81 33.84
CA PRO A 157 12.11 2.85 32.78
C PRO A 157 13.13 3.01 31.65
N LYS A 158 13.49 1.89 31.02
CA LYS A 158 14.50 1.83 29.95
C LYS A 158 14.01 0.95 28.82
N VAL A 159 14.41 1.26 27.59
CA VAL A 159 14.13 0.41 26.43
C VAL A 159 15.43 -0.24 25.97
N VAL A 160 15.42 -1.56 25.81
CA VAL A 160 16.59 -2.34 25.39
C VAL A 160 16.26 -3.09 24.10
N LEU A 161 17.03 -2.82 23.05
CA LEU A 161 17.01 -3.58 21.81
C LEU A 161 18.21 -4.51 21.74
N VAL A 162 17.96 -5.81 21.70
CA VAL A 162 18.96 -6.85 21.46
C VAL A 162 18.81 -7.33 20.03
N THR A 163 19.85 -7.19 19.21
CA THR A 163 19.77 -7.42 17.76
C THR A 163 21.08 -7.95 17.17
N PRO A 164 21.04 -8.80 16.12
CA PRO A 164 22.23 -9.20 15.37
C PRO A 164 22.78 -8.07 14.48
N MET A 165 22.14 -6.89 14.43
CA MET A 165 22.65 -5.75 13.68
C MET A 165 23.61 -4.91 14.54
N ALA A 166 24.84 -4.71 14.09
CA ALA A 166 25.82 -3.89 14.81
C ALA A 166 25.52 -2.38 14.77
N LYS A 167 24.87 -1.92 13.69
CA LYS A 167 24.46 -0.52 13.50
C LYS A 167 23.06 -0.30 14.06
N THR A 168 22.88 0.82 14.75
CA THR A 168 21.58 1.24 15.25
C THR A 168 20.75 1.81 14.11
N SER A 169 19.52 1.31 13.95
CA SER A 169 18.65 1.78 12.87
C SER A 169 18.24 3.24 13.08
N PRO A 170 18.05 4.04 12.01
CA PRO A 170 17.58 5.41 12.12
C PRO A 170 16.23 5.53 12.84
N MET A 171 15.32 4.58 12.60
CA MET A 171 14.04 4.50 13.29
C MET A 171 14.22 4.41 14.82
N TYR A 172 15.13 3.56 15.30
CA TYR A 172 15.37 3.39 16.73
C TYR A 172 16.04 4.62 17.36
N ARG A 173 16.96 5.27 16.64
CA ARG A 173 17.52 6.58 17.05
C ARG A 173 16.45 7.65 17.16
N SER A 174 15.54 7.70 16.21
CA SER A 174 14.43 8.65 16.21
C SER A 174 13.44 8.40 17.35
N LEU A 175 13.08 7.14 17.61
CA LEU A 175 12.26 6.78 18.77
C LEU A 175 12.89 7.24 20.08
N ALA A 176 14.19 7.03 20.25
CA ALA A 176 14.90 7.47 21.45
C ALA A 176 14.85 8.99 21.67
N LEU A 177 14.75 9.79 20.60
CA LEU A 177 14.59 11.24 20.70
C LEU A 177 13.21 11.64 21.25
N ASP A 178 12.13 10.93 20.91
CA ASP A 178 10.78 11.22 21.46
C ASP A 178 10.72 11.06 22.99
N TYR A 179 11.62 10.24 23.55
CA TYR A 179 11.69 9.97 24.99
C TYR A 179 12.95 10.56 25.64
N ARG A 180 13.61 11.50 24.97
CA ARG A 180 14.86 12.10 25.45
C ARG A 180 14.69 12.64 26.88
N GLY A 181 15.60 12.26 27.77
CA GLY A 181 15.56 12.65 29.19
C GLY A 181 14.54 11.89 30.06
N ARG A 182 13.57 11.17 29.47
CA ARG A 182 12.56 10.39 30.19
C ARG A 182 12.90 8.90 30.22
N VAL A 183 13.15 8.31 29.06
CA VAL A 183 13.40 6.87 28.89
C VAL A 183 14.71 6.67 28.12
N PRO A 184 15.76 6.15 28.76
CA PRO A 184 16.99 5.80 28.06
C PRO A 184 16.82 4.59 27.14
N PHE A 185 17.35 4.68 25.93
CA PHE A 185 17.34 3.60 24.94
C PHE A 185 18.73 2.96 24.83
N ALA A 186 18.78 1.63 24.78
CA ALA A 186 20.01 0.85 24.65
C ALA A 186 19.98 -0.06 23.42
N HIS A 187 21.11 -0.11 22.71
CA HIS A 187 21.39 -1.05 21.64
C HIS A 187 22.43 -2.07 22.12
N VAL A 188 22.05 -3.34 22.15
CA VAL A 188 22.92 -4.47 22.46
C VAL A 188 23.13 -5.30 21.19
N TYR A 189 24.40 -5.37 20.74
CA TYR A 189 24.76 -6.18 19.59
C TYR A 189 24.92 -7.65 20.01
N ALA A 190 23.96 -8.49 19.64
CA ALA A 190 23.83 -9.85 20.14
C ALA A 190 25.01 -10.76 19.76
N ASN A 191 25.64 -10.55 18.59
CA ASN A 191 26.76 -11.38 18.14
C ASN A 191 28.09 -10.96 18.80
N LYS A 192 28.11 -9.91 19.61
CA LYS A 192 29.30 -9.56 20.41
C LYS A 192 29.41 -10.55 21.57
N GLU A 193 30.63 -10.99 21.85
CA GLU A 193 30.92 -11.94 22.93
C GLU A 193 30.29 -11.52 24.27
N GLY A 194 29.60 -12.46 24.91
CA GLY A 194 28.91 -12.26 26.19
C GLY A 194 27.63 -11.40 26.15
N ALA A 195 27.30 -10.77 25.02
CA ALA A 195 26.16 -9.85 24.96
C ALA A 195 24.80 -10.56 25.08
N LEU A 196 24.64 -11.68 24.37
CA LEU A 196 23.42 -12.49 24.46
C LEU A 196 23.26 -13.13 25.86
N PRO A 197 24.28 -13.78 26.46
CA PRO A 197 24.22 -14.22 27.85
C PRO A 197 23.89 -13.12 28.86
N ALA A 198 24.47 -11.92 28.70
CA ALA A 198 24.15 -10.78 29.58
C ALA A 198 22.68 -10.35 29.44
N ALA A 199 22.15 -10.31 28.21
CA ALA A 199 20.74 -10.01 27.97
C ALA A 199 19.82 -11.11 28.53
N GLN A 200 20.21 -12.37 28.43
CA GLN A 200 19.50 -13.49 29.05
C GLN A 200 19.44 -13.36 30.58
N ALA A 201 20.58 -13.03 31.19
CA ALA A 201 20.69 -12.92 32.64
C ALA A 201 19.87 -11.76 33.20
N HIS A 202 19.89 -10.60 32.54
CA HIS A 202 19.40 -9.34 33.10
C HIS A 202 18.06 -8.84 32.51
N VAL A 203 17.67 -9.29 31.32
CA VAL A 203 16.48 -8.77 30.60
C VAL A 203 15.45 -9.86 30.34
N ASP A 204 15.82 -10.96 29.67
CA ASP A 204 14.88 -12.03 29.30
C ASP A 204 15.57 -13.39 29.26
N ALA A 205 15.34 -14.21 30.28
CA ALA A 205 15.96 -15.54 30.41
C ALA A 205 15.65 -16.50 29.26
N GLN A 206 14.58 -16.25 28.50
CA GLN A 206 14.19 -17.07 27.35
C GLN A 206 14.70 -16.52 26.01
N LEU A 207 15.51 -15.46 26.03
CA LEU A 207 16.08 -14.88 24.82
C LEU A 207 17.07 -15.87 24.20
N THR A 208 16.89 -16.23 22.94
CA THR A 208 17.80 -17.08 22.16
C THR A 208 18.13 -16.39 20.85
N GLN A 209 19.12 -16.89 20.11
CA GLN A 209 19.52 -16.32 18.82
C GLN A 209 18.37 -16.33 17.79
N GLU A 210 17.52 -17.38 17.81
CA GLU A 210 16.32 -17.51 16.97
C GLU A 210 15.22 -16.52 17.34
N ARG A 211 15.23 -16.02 18.58
CA ARG A 211 14.25 -15.07 19.09
C ARG A 211 14.71 -13.62 18.97
N LEU A 212 15.69 -13.34 18.12
CA LEU A 212 16.14 -11.99 17.81
C LEU A 212 15.46 -11.44 16.53
N PRO A 213 15.27 -10.11 16.40
CA PRO A 213 15.58 -9.08 17.39
C PRO A 213 14.59 -9.09 18.57
N GLY A 214 15.10 -8.84 19.77
CA GLY A 214 14.30 -8.70 20.98
C GLY A 214 14.25 -7.24 21.43
N LEU A 215 13.07 -6.63 21.42
CA LEU A 215 12.84 -5.28 21.94
C LEU A 215 12.09 -5.38 23.27
N TYR A 216 12.62 -4.71 24.30
CA TYR A 216 12.16 -4.84 25.67
C TYR A 216 11.95 -3.48 26.32
N PHE A 217 10.89 -3.36 27.11
CA PHE A 217 10.65 -2.25 28.02
C PHE A 217 10.91 -2.75 29.43
N VAL A 218 11.96 -2.23 30.06
CA VAL A 218 12.35 -2.57 31.44
C VAL A 218 11.80 -1.49 32.35
N SER A 219 10.76 -1.80 33.12
CA SER A 219 10.08 -0.81 33.97
C SER A 219 10.87 -0.48 35.23
N SER A 220 11.54 -1.47 35.81
CA SER A 220 12.46 -1.32 36.93
C SER A 220 13.56 -2.38 36.90
N PHE A 221 14.64 -2.13 37.63
CA PHE A 221 15.72 -3.10 37.83
C PHE A 221 15.89 -3.42 39.31
N ASP A 222 16.00 -4.70 39.64
CA ASP A 222 16.29 -5.19 40.98
C ASP A 222 17.77 -5.56 41.09
N ALA A 223 18.49 -4.84 41.95
CA ALA A 223 19.93 -5.01 42.14
C ALA A 223 20.31 -6.29 42.90
N GLU A 224 19.40 -6.82 43.73
CA GLU A 224 19.65 -8.04 44.50
C GLU A 224 19.56 -9.27 43.61
N THR A 225 18.49 -9.37 42.82
CA THR A 225 18.31 -10.47 41.85
C THR A 225 19.12 -10.25 40.57
N GLY A 226 19.56 -9.02 40.32
CA GLY A 226 20.23 -8.61 39.09
C GLY A 226 19.32 -8.68 37.87
N ARG A 227 18.00 -8.60 38.03
CA ARG A 227 17.02 -8.76 36.94
C ARG A 227 16.14 -7.53 36.75
N GLY A 228 15.91 -7.18 35.49
CA GLY A 228 14.92 -6.18 35.10
C GLY A 228 13.51 -6.76 35.01
N ARG A 229 12.50 -5.99 35.45
CA ARG A 229 11.10 -6.28 35.13
C ARG A 229 10.84 -5.85 33.69
N ALA A 230 11.09 -6.77 32.75
CA ALA A 230 11.03 -6.52 31.32
C ALA A 230 9.73 -7.03 30.67
N VAL A 231 9.16 -6.24 29.77
CA VAL A 231 8.08 -6.63 28.87
C VAL A 231 8.62 -6.66 27.45
N ARG A 232 8.45 -7.78 26.76
CA ARG A 232 8.88 -7.96 25.37
C ARG A 232 7.84 -7.40 24.40
N TYR A 233 8.30 -6.63 23.42
CA TYR A 233 7.48 -6.20 22.30
C TYR A 233 7.22 -7.37 21.32
N ARG A 234 5.96 -7.51 20.89
CA ARG A 234 5.50 -8.58 19.98
C ARG A 234 4.83 -8.08 18.70
N GLY A 235 4.76 -6.75 18.50
CA GLY A 235 4.13 -6.16 17.32
C GLY A 235 5.08 -6.01 16.14
N ALA A 236 4.57 -5.41 15.06
CA ALA A 236 5.37 -5.10 13.88
C ALA A 236 6.46 -4.06 14.21
N MET A 237 7.69 -4.28 13.75
CA MET A 237 8.85 -3.40 13.97
C MET A 237 8.80 -2.11 13.13
N ARG A 238 7.71 -1.35 13.25
CA ARG A 238 7.52 -0.04 12.61
C ARG A 238 7.43 1.04 13.68
N TYR A 239 7.88 2.24 13.31
CA TYR A 239 8.00 3.41 14.18
C TYR A 239 6.79 3.59 15.10
N ARG A 240 5.62 3.70 14.46
CA ARG A 240 4.36 4.04 15.11
C ARG A 240 3.90 3.01 16.13
N PHE A 241 3.99 1.72 15.80
CA PHE A 241 3.55 0.66 16.71
C PHE A 241 4.45 0.55 17.95
N ILE A 242 5.76 0.75 17.77
CA ILE A 242 6.70 0.76 18.90
C ILE A 242 6.44 1.98 19.78
N LYS A 243 6.26 3.17 19.20
CA LYS A 243 5.94 4.39 19.96
C LYS A 243 4.69 4.21 20.82
N LEU A 244 3.58 3.78 20.21
CA LEU A 244 2.32 3.55 20.93
C LEU A 244 2.48 2.53 22.05
N TRP A 245 3.24 1.47 21.82
CA TRP A 245 3.52 0.47 22.84
C TRP A 245 4.38 1.01 23.99
N VAL A 246 5.42 1.78 23.71
CA VAL A 246 6.24 2.43 24.76
C VAL A 246 5.40 3.42 25.57
N ASP A 247 4.57 4.23 24.91
CA ASP A 247 3.65 5.17 25.57
C ASP A 247 2.66 4.42 26.48
N GLU A 248 2.16 3.27 26.04
CA GLU A 248 1.29 2.40 26.83
C GLU A 248 2.00 1.84 28.08
N GLN A 249 3.27 1.44 27.96
CA GLN A 249 4.06 0.95 29.10
C GLN A 249 4.39 2.06 30.11
N LEU A 250 4.52 3.31 29.65
CA LEU A 250 4.79 4.46 30.53
C LEU A 250 3.57 4.88 31.36
N GLY A 251 2.36 4.47 30.96
CA GLY A 251 1.12 4.83 31.65
C GLY A 251 0.76 6.31 31.54
N GLY A 252 -0.21 6.74 32.34
CA GLY A 252 -0.65 8.14 32.41
C GLY A 252 -1.37 8.65 31.16
N GLU A 253 -1.29 9.97 30.93
CA GLU A 253 -1.99 10.65 29.83
C GLU A 253 -1.54 10.18 28.44
N ALA A 254 -0.25 9.83 28.28
CA ALA A 254 0.29 9.30 27.03
C ALA A 254 -0.28 7.91 26.70
N ALA A 255 -0.45 7.03 27.69
CA ALA A 255 -1.09 5.73 27.51
C ALA A 255 -2.59 5.88 27.20
N ALA A 256 -3.27 6.83 27.85
CA ALA A 256 -4.67 7.12 27.55
C ALA A 256 -4.84 7.68 26.12
N ALA A 257 -3.97 8.58 25.69
CA ALA A 257 -3.95 9.10 24.32
C ALA A 257 -3.64 8.01 23.29
N ALA A 258 -2.68 7.12 23.56
CA ALA A 258 -2.35 6.00 22.69
C ALA A 258 -3.51 4.99 22.56
N ARG A 259 -4.23 4.71 23.65
CA ARG A 259 -5.45 3.88 23.63
C ARG A 259 -6.57 4.56 22.84
N ALA A 260 -6.82 5.84 23.10
CA ALA A 260 -7.82 6.63 22.37
C ALA A 260 -7.49 6.74 20.87
N GLU A 261 -6.21 6.85 20.50
CA GLU A 261 -5.79 6.85 19.09
C GLU A 261 -6.06 5.50 18.43
N ARG A 262 -5.67 4.38 19.06
CA ARG A 262 -5.98 3.04 18.56
C ARG A 262 -7.49 2.79 18.44
N GLU A 263 -8.28 3.25 19.41
CA GLU A 263 -9.74 3.16 19.38
C GLU A 263 -10.33 4.00 18.25
N ARG A 264 -9.86 5.24 18.05
CA ARG A 264 -10.26 6.09 16.93
C ARG A 264 -9.93 5.46 15.58
N GLU A 265 -8.79 4.78 15.46
CA GLU A 265 -8.44 4.09 14.23
C GLU A 265 -9.21 2.81 14.00
N ALA A 266 -9.44 2.03 15.06
CA ALA A 266 -10.31 0.87 14.99
C ALA A 266 -11.72 1.31 14.58
N GLN A 267 -12.20 2.43 15.14
CA GLN A 267 -13.46 3.03 14.75
C GLN A 267 -13.42 3.56 13.32
N ALA A 268 -12.39 4.28 12.90
CA ALA A 268 -12.27 4.79 11.53
C ALA A 268 -12.17 3.65 10.51
N LYS A 269 -11.51 2.53 10.83
CA LYS A 269 -11.51 1.32 10.00
C LYS A 269 -12.90 0.69 9.93
N ARG A 270 -13.61 0.59 11.06
CA ARG A 270 -15.00 0.09 11.09
C ARG A 270 -15.93 1.01 10.29
N ASP A 271 -15.80 2.31 10.44
CA ASP A 271 -16.57 3.32 9.71
C ASP A 271 -16.24 3.30 8.22
N ALA A 272 -14.97 3.11 7.85
CA ALA A 272 -14.56 2.97 6.45
C ALA A 272 -15.12 1.68 5.82
N ALA A 273 -15.03 0.55 6.53
CA ALA A 273 -15.62 -0.72 6.09
C ALA A 273 -17.15 -0.61 5.98
N ALA A 274 -17.81 0.01 6.95
CA ALA A 274 -19.25 0.26 6.90
C ALA A 274 -19.64 1.22 5.77
N ALA A 275 -18.84 2.24 5.49
CA ALA A 275 -19.06 3.16 4.37
C ALA A 275 -18.85 2.48 3.01
N GLU A 276 -17.88 1.57 2.91
CA GLU A 276 -17.67 0.74 1.74
C GLU A 276 -18.85 -0.22 1.53
N GLU A 277 -19.29 -0.90 2.58
CA GLU A 277 -20.46 -1.78 2.54
C GLU A 277 -21.74 -1.01 2.18
N ALA A 278 -21.95 0.18 2.75
CA ALA A 278 -23.09 1.04 2.42
C ALA A 278 -23.06 1.51 0.95
N ARG A 279 -21.87 1.81 0.41
CA ARG A 279 -21.69 2.13 -1.03
C ARG A 279 -21.98 0.92 -1.90
N ALA A 280 -21.56 -0.27 -1.50
CA ALA A 280 -21.85 -1.51 -2.22
C ALA A 280 -23.36 -1.80 -2.22
N ARG A 281 -24.03 -1.69 -1.05
CA ARG A 281 -25.50 -1.83 -0.92
C ARG A 281 -26.25 -0.81 -1.75
N ALA A 282 -25.90 0.47 -1.67
CA ALA A 282 -26.54 1.51 -2.49
C ALA A 282 -26.32 1.29 -4.00
N LYS A 283 -25.15 0.77 -4.39
CA LYS A 283 -24.87 0.40 -5.79
C LYS A 283 -25.71 -0.79 -6.23
N LEU A 284 -25.90 -1.78 -5.37
CA LEU A 284 -26.76 -2.94 -5.61
C LEU A 284 -28.24 -2.54 -5.72
N GLU A 285 -28.73 -1.72 -4.78
CA GLU A 285 -30.10 -1.17 -4.82
C GLU A 285 -30.33 -0.33 -6.08
N ALA A 286 -29.38 0.52 -6.47
CA ALA A 286 -29.46 1.27 -7.71
C ALA A 286 -29.41 0.38 -8.96
N MET A 287 -28.68 -0.74 -8.91
CA MET A 287 -28.69 -1.76 -9.99
C MET A 287 -30.02 -2.51 -10.03
N GLN A 288 -30.58 -2.89 -8.88
CA GLN A 288 -31.87 -3.57 -8.76
C GLN A 288 -33.02 -2.66 -9.20
N ALA A 289 -33.03 -1.38 -8.81
CA ALA A 289 -34.01 -0.40 -9.28
C ALA A 289 -33.93 -0.21 -10.80
N LYS A 290 -32.71 -0.13 -11.36
CA LYS A 290 -32.52 -0.08 -12.83
C LYS A 290 -32.95 -1.37 -13.54
N ARG A 291 -32.83 -2.53 -12.88
CA ARG A 291 -33.31 -3.81 -13.40
C ARG A 291 -34.84 -3.86 -13.37
N ALA A 292 -35.47 -3.43 -12.28
CA ALA A 292 -36.92 -3.33 -12.16
C ALA A 292 -37.55 -2.33 -13.16
N ASP A 293 -36.93 -1.17 -13.38
CA ASP A 293 -37.38 -0.23 -14.43
C ASP A 293 -37.21 -0.81 -15.84
N ALA A 294 -36.12 -1.55 -16.08
CA ALA A 294 -35.91 -2.24 -17.36
C ALA A 294 -36.93 -3.36 -17.57
N ASP A 295 -37.28 -4.09 -16.51
CA ASP A 295 -38.27 -5.17 -16.53
C ASP A 295 -39.70 -4.63 -16.73
N ASP A 296 -40.07 -3.50 -16.10
CA ASP A 296 -41.34 -2.77 -16.32
C ASP A 296 -41.42 -2.16 -17.74
N GLU A 297 -40.31 -1.65 -18.27
CA GLU A 297 -40.22 -1.18 -19.66
C GLU A 297 -40.40 -2.35 -20.65
N THR A 298 -39.78 -3.51 -20.42
CA THR A 298 -40.02 -4.72 -21.23
C THR A 298 -41.42 -5.29 -21.06
N ALA A 299 -42.03 -5.21 -19.88
CA ALA A 299 -43.40 -5.66 -19.65
C ALA A 299 -44.42 -4.74 -20.34
N ARG A 300 -44.19 -3.42 -20.35
CA ARG A 300 -45.00 -2.44 -21.10
C ARG A 300 -44.82 -2.58 -22.61
N LEU A 301 -43.60 -2.85 -23.07
CA LEU A 301 -43.34 -3.15 -24.47
C LEU A 301 -44.01 -4.48 -24.87
N ALA A 302 -43.88 -5.54 -24.06
CA ALA A 302 -44.55 -6.82 -24.29
C ALA A 302 -46.09 -6.69 -24.29
N GLN A 303 -46.68 -5.89 -23.41
CA GLN A 303 -48.13 -5.60 -23.44
C GLN A 303 -48.54 -4.74 -24.65
N ALA A 304 -47.71 -3.78 -25.07
CA ALA A 304 -47.97 -2.98 -26.26
C ALA A 304 -47.85 -3.82 -27.56
N PHE A 305 -46.93 -4.80 -27.59
CA PHE A 305 -46.75 -5.73 -28.72
C PHE A 305 -47.79 -6.86 -28.73
N ALA A 306 -48.18 -7.40 -27.57
CA ALA A 306 -49.27 -8.39 -27.46
C ALA A 306 -50.64 -7.83 -27.90
N GLY A 307 -50.80 -6.49 -27.91
CA GLY A 307 -51.96 -5.83 -28.48
C GLY A 307 -51.91 -5.60 -30.00
N MET A 308 -50.76 -5.85 -30.65
CA MET A 308 -50.52 -5.48 -32.06
C MET A 308 -50.22 -6.66 -33.01
N THR A 309 -49.93 -7.87 -32.52
CA THR A 309 -49.67 -9.06 -33.37
C THR A 309 -50.06 -10.36 -32.66
N SER A 310 -50.54 -11.37 -33.40
CA SER A 310 -51.10 -12.63 -32.86
C SER A 310 -50.11 -13.79 -32.69
N ASP A 311 -48.82 -13.61 -32.96
CA ASP A 311 -47.85 -14.71 -32.94
C ASP A 311 -46.69 -14.40 -31.96
N ASP A 312 -46.62 -15.17 -30.86
CA ASP A 312 -45.69 -14.97 -29.74
C ASP A 312 -44.19 -15.14 -30.11
N GLU A 313 -43.88 -15.79 -31.22
CA GLU A 313 -42.51 -16.13 -31.65
C GLU A 313 -41.73 -14.91 -32.19
N GLU A 314 -42.42 -13.99 -32.87
CA GLU A 314 -41.80 -12.81 -33.49
C GLU A 314 -41.42 -11.74 -32.45
N VAL A 315 -42.17 -11.68 -31.35
CA VAL A 315 -41.92 -10.79 -30.20
C VAL A 315 -40.72 -11.27 -29.38
N GLU A 316 -40.58 -12.59 -29.18
CA GLU A 316 -39.43 -13.24 -28.53
C GLU A 316 -38.11 -12.96 -29.27
N GLU A 317 -38.13 -13.01 -30.61
CA GLU A 317 -36.96 -12.76 -31.46
C GLU A 317 -36.50 -11.30 -31.42
N LEU A 318 -37.44 -10.34 -31.45
CA LEU A 318 -37.12 -8.91 -31.32
C LEU A 318 -36.55 -8.56 -29.94
N LEU A 319 -37.05 -9.18 -28.87
CA LEU A 319 -36.51 -9.02 -27.53
C LEU A 319 -35.10 -9.62 -27.38
N ARG A 320 -34.80 -10.75 -28.07
CA ARG A 320 -33.43 -11.29 -28.16
C ARG A 320 -32.47 -10.30 -28.80
N GLN A 321 -32.86 -9.73 -29.94
CA GLN A 321 -32.02 -8.77 -30.67
C GLN A 321 -31.74 -7.49 -29.87
N GLU A 322 -32.71 -7.00 -29.10
CA GLU A 322 -32.54 -5.79 -28.28
C GLU A 322 -31.68 -6.04 -27.03
N ARG A 323 -31.76 -7.24 -26.43
CA ARG A 323 -30.86 -7.68 -25.35
C ARG A 323 -29.40 -7.76 -25.82
N GLN A 324 -29.17 -8.28 -27.03
CA GLN A 324 -27.85 -8.40 -27.63
C GLN A 324 -27.21 -7.03 -27.92
N LYS A 325 -27.97 -6.08 -28.48
CA LYS A 325 -27.52 -4.69 -28.67
C LYS A 325 -27.15 -4.00 -27.36
N ARG A 326 -27.91 -4.22 -26.27
CA ARG A 326 -27.61 -3.67 -24.94
C ARG A 326 -26.34 -4.27 -24.33
N TYR A 327 -26.05 -5.55 -24.58
CA TYR A 327 -24.82 -6.22 -24.14
C TYR A 327 -23.57 -5.66 -24.84
N GLU A 328 -23.62 -5.52 -26.17
CA GLU A 328 -22.52 -4.96 -26.96
C GLU A 328 -22.20 -3.50 -26.61
N LYS A 329 -23.24 -2.71 -26.30
CA LYS A 329 -23.09 -1.32 -25.86
C LYS A 329 -22.37 -1.20 -24.50
N ARG A 330 -22.59 -2.12 -23.57
CA ARG A 330 -21.87 -2.18 -22.27
C ARG A 330 -20.41 -2.55 -22.44
N ARG A 331 -20.12 -3.60 -23.22
CA ARG A 331 -18.76 -4.04 -23.53
C ARG A 331 -17.92 -2.95 -24.22
N ARG A 332 -18.54 -2.17 -25.10
CA ARG A 332 -17.89 -1.02 -25.76
C ARG A 332 -17.54 0.08 -24.76
N GLY A 333 -18.40 0.36 -23.78
CA GLY A 333 -18.15 1.34 -22.72
C GLY A 333 -17.02 0.95 -21.76
N GLU A 334 -16.88 -0.34 -21.44
CA GLU A 334 -15.79 -0.86 -20.60
C GLU A 334 -14.43 -0.81 -21.31
N MET A 335 -14.39 -1.15 -22.60
CA MET A 335 -13.20 -1.01 -23.45
C MET A 335 -12.78 0.46 -23.59
N GLU A 336 -13.74 1.37 -23.78
CA GLU A 336 -13.48 2.81 -23.82
C GLU A 336 -12.96 3.37 -22.49
N ALA A 337 -13.38 2.82 -21.35
CA ALA A 337 -12.86 3.23 -20.04
C ALA A 337 -11.40 2.81 -19.84
N LEU A 338 -11.03 1.62 -20.30
CA LEU A 338 -9.64 1.12 -20.28
C LEU A 338 -8.73 1.93 -21.21
N LEU A 339 -9.22 2.30 -22.40
CA LEU A 339 -8.48 3.15 -23.33
C LEU A 339 -8.29 4.57 -22.77
N ARG A 340 -9.29 5.14 -22.07
CA ARG A 340 -9.16 6.43 -21.38
C ARG A 340 -8.18 6.37 -20.20
N ALA A 341 -8.14 5.26 -19.45
CA ALA A 341 -7.16 5.05 -18.38
C ALA A 341 -5.73 4.97 -18.96
N ARG A 342 -5.56 4.26 -20.07
CA ARG A 342 -4.29 4.19 -20.84
C ARG A 342 -3.84 5.57 -21.32
N GLU A 343 -4.73 6.36 -21.93
CA GLU A 343 -4.40 7.71 -22.40
C GLU A 343 -4.00 8.66 -21.26
N LYS A 344 -4.67 8.55 -20.11
CA LYS A 344 -4.36 9.36 -18.93
C LYS A 344 -2.94 9.08 -18.41
N ILE A 345 -2.54 7.80 -18.35
CA ILE A 345 -1.20 7.38 -17.92
C ILE A 345 -0.12 7.86 -18.89
N VAL A 346 -0.34 7.70 -20.21
CA VAL A 346 0.59 8.17 -21.25
C VAL A 346 0.79 9.69 -21.18
N LYS A 347 -0.29 10.44 -20.90
CA LYS A 347 -0.29 11.90 -20.82
C LYS A 347 0.36 12.45 -19.55
N ASP A 348 0.11 11.82 -18.41
CA ASP A 348 0.65 12.23 -17.11
C ASP A 348 2.17 11.95 -17.00
N GLU A 349 2.67 10.94 -17.71
CA GLU A 349 4.08 10.52 -17.64
C GLU A 349 4.99 11.01 -18.80
N ARG A 350 4.45 11.76 -19.77
CA ARG A 350 5.18 12.26 -20.96
C ARG A 350 5.95 11.16 -21.71
N VAL A 351 5.33 10.01 -21.91
CA VAL A 351 5.91 8.92 -22.70
C VAL A 351 5.79 9.25 -24.19
N GLU A 352 6.92 9.41 -24.89
CA GLU A 352 6.95 9.79 -26.31
C GLU A 352 6.44 8.68 -27.25
N ASN A 353 6.54 7.39 -26.85
CA ASN A 353 6.00 6.27 -27.62
C ASN A 353 5.65 5.05 -26.72
N ALA A 354 4.35 4.77 -26.57
CA ALA A 354 3.84 3.67 -25.74
C ALA A 354 4.13 2.27 -26.30
N ASN A 355 4.69 2.16 -27.51
CA ASN A 355 5.06 0.89 -28.14
C ASN A 355 6.57 0.58 -28.04
N ASP A 356 7.36 1.42 -27.37
CA ASP A 356 8.75 1.10 -27.06
C ASP A 356 8.81 -0.09 -26.07
N PRO A 357 9.55 -1.17 -26.38
CA PRO A 357 9.68 -2.35 -25.52
C PRO A 357 10.05 -2.04 -24.06
N ARG A 358 10.89 -1.03 -23.81
CA ARG A 358 11.34 -0.66 -22.45
C ARG A 358 10.27 0.10 -21.67
N THR A 359 9.40 0.81 -22.37
CA THR A 359 8.26 1.51 -21.74
C THR A 359 7.12 0.54 -21.47
N LYS A 360 6.95 -0.48 -22.32
CA LYS A 360 5.97 -1.55 -22.14
C LYS A 360 6.24 -2.38 -20.89
N GLU A 361 7.49 -2.78 -20.67
CA GLU A 361 7.91 -3.54 -19.47
C GLU A 361 7.62 -2.76 -18.18
N ARG A 362 7.92 -1.47 -18.18
CA ARG A 362 7.71 -0.59 -17.01
C ARG A 362 6.24 -0.24 -16.73
N LEU A 363 5.40 -0.16 -17.77
CA LEU A 363 3.95 0.01 -17.65
C LEU A 363 3.29 -1.27 -17.07
N MET A 364 3.87 -2.43 -17.36
CA MET A 364 3.38 -3.73 -16.91
C MET A 364 3.77 -3.99 -15.46
N ASP A 365 4.96 -3.58 -15.02
CA ASP A 365 5.38 -3.66 -13.60
C ASP A 365 4.45 -2.88 -12.65
N GLU A 366 3.96 -1.70 -13.06
CA GLU A 366 3.06 -0.88 -12.23
C GLU A 366 1.60 -1.37 -12.25
N LEU A 367 1.15 -1.95 -13.37
CA LEU A 367 -0.15 -2.65 -13.45
C LEU A 367 -0.15 -3.95 -12.61
N GLN A 368 1.00 -4.64 -12.54
CA GLN A 368 1.18 -5.86 -11.74
C GLN A 368 1.15 -5.60 -10.23
N SER A 369 1.67 -4.46 -9.76
CA SER A 369 1.63 -4.06 -8.34
C SER A 369 0.22 -3.90 -7.76
N TYR A 370 -0.82 -3.80 -8.58
CA TYR A 370 -2.18 -3.47 -8.13
C TYR A 370 -3.08 -4.69 -7.91
N VAL A 371 -2.72 -5.89 -8.40
CA VAL A 371 -3.64 -7.04 -8.43
C VAL A 371 -3.07 -8.34 -7.82
N GLY A 372 -1.76 -8.51 -7.64
CA GLY A 372 -1.21 -9.86 -7.48
C GLY A 372 -0.08 -10.07 -6.48
N ASP A 373 -0.36 -10.41 -5.21
CA ASP A 373 0.71 -10.82 -4.28
C ASP A 373 0.67 -12.30 -3.80
N LYS A 374 -0.36 -13.11 -4.07
CA LYS A 374 -0.34 -14.55 -3.75
C LYS A 374 -0.72 -15.46 -4.92
N TRP A 375 -1.75 -15.09 -5.67
CA TRP A 375 -2.21 -15.84 -6.83
C TRP A 375 -1.30 -15.69 -8.06
N SER A 376 -0.68 -14.52 -8.20
CA SER A 376 0.29 -14.21 -9.24
C SER A 376 1.58 -15.03 -9.15
N ALA A 377 2.06 -15.38 -7.95
CA ALA A 377 3.30 -16.11 -7.79
C ALA A 377 3.20 -17.55 -8.30
N ARG A 378 2.14 -18.28 -7.93
CA ARG A 378 1.88 -19.64 -8.44
C ARG A 378 1.55 -19.63 -9.93
N LEU A 379 0.78 -18.64 -10.40
CA LEU A 379 0.47 -18.51 -11.83
C LEU A 379 1.70 -18.09 -12.65
N ALA A 380 2.59 -17.25 -12.12
CA ALA A 380 3.85 -16.86 -12.76
C ALA A 380 4.84 -18.01 -12.83
N GLU A 381 4.94 -18.84 -11.78
CA GLU A 381 5.75 -20.07 -11.80
C GLU A 381 5.26 -21.04 -12.88
N ARG A 382 3.94 -21.19 -13.04
CA ARG A 382 3.35 -22.00 -14.12
C ARG A 382 3.56 -21.40 -15.50
N ALA A 383 3.41 -20.08 -15.63
CA ALA A 383 3.67 -19.38 -16.88
C ALA A 383 5.14 -19.50 -17.30
N ASP A 384 6.07 -19.52 -16.34
CA ASP A 384 7.49 -19.73 -16.61
C ASP A 384 7.78 -21.17 -17.05
N ARG A 385 7.18 -22.18 -16.41
CA ARG A 385 7.25 -23.59 -16.87
C ARG A 385 6.72 -23.74 -18.30
N ALA A 386 5.56 -23.17 -18.60
CA ALA A 386 4.98 -23.17 -19.94
C ALA A 386 5.87 -22.44 -20.97
N ARG A 387 6.50 -21.32 -20.58
CA ARG A 387 7.46 -20.58 -21.42
C ARG A 387 8.68 -21.44 -21.75
N VAL A 388 9.28 -22.09 -20.76
CA VAL A 388 10.45 -22.97 -20.96
C VAL A 388 10.12 -24.13 -21.90
N ALA A 389 8.93 -24.72 -21.76
CA ALA A 389 8.47 -25.78 -22.66
C ALA A 389 8.31 -25.29 -24.11
N VAL A 390 7.78 -24.09 -24.31
CA VAL A 390 7.66 -23.46 -25.64
C VAL A 390 9.04 -23.17 -26.24
N GLU A 391 9.96 -22.62 -25.46
CA GLU A 391 11.32 -22.32 -25.91
C GLU A 391 12.06 -23.58 -26.36
N GLN A 392 11.94 -24.67 -25.60
CA GLN A 392 12.53 -25.97 -25.99
C GLN A 392 11.88 -26.55 -27.24
N ALA A 393 10.55 -26.47 -27.36
CA ALA A 393 9.83 -26.95 -28.55
C ALA A 393 10.23 -26.18 -29.81
N LEU A 394 10.28 -24.85 -29.75
CA LEU A 394 10.66 -23.99 -30.88
C LEU A 394 12.15 -24.06 -31.21
N MET A 395 13.02 -24.42 -30.26
CA MET A 395 14.43 -24.72 -30.55
C MET A 395 14.59 -26.02 -31.36
N ASN A 396 13.70 -27.00 -31.15
CA ASN A 396 13.74 -28.28 -31.85
C ASN A 396 13.07 -28.20 -33.24
N ASP A 397 11.91 -27.53 -33.33
CA ASP A 397 11.22 -27.24 -34.58
C ASP A 397 10.67 -25.80 -34.57
N PRO A 398 11.42 -24.83 -35.13
CA PRO A 398 11.01 -23.43 -35.17
C PRO A 398 9.74 -23.16 -35.98
N SER A 399 9.30 -24.11 -36.81
CA SER A 399 8.13 -23.95 -37.67
C SER A 399 6.83 -24.44 -37.02
N ASP A 400 6.92 -25.27 -35.97
CA ASP A 400 5.78 -25.84 -35.26
C ASP A 400 5.30 -24.94 -34.10
N THR A 401 4.84 -23.75 -34.45
CA THR A 401 4.29 -22.79 -33.47
C THR A 401 2.99 -23.28 -32.82
N LYS A 402 2.20 -24.08 -33.55
CA LYS A 402 0.95 -24.65 -33.07
C LYS A 402 1.20 -25.75 -32.03
N GLY A 403 2.14 -26.65 -32.27
CA GLY A 403 2.57 -27.67 -31.32
C GLY A 403 3.23 -27.08 -30.08
N ALA A 404 4.08 -26.06 -30.23
CA ALA A 404 4.66 -25.34 -29.09
C ALA A 404 3.59 -24.70 -28.18
N LEU A 405 2.58 -24.04 -28.76
CA LEU A 405 1.46 -23.47 -28.00
C LEU A 405 0.59 -24.55 -27.33
N THR A 406 0.45 -25.72 -27.96
CA THR A 406 -0.30 -26.85 -27.36
C THR A 406 0.44 -27.40 -26.16
N LEU A 407 1.77 -27.51 -26.24
CA LEU A 407 2.61 -27.94 -25.13
C LEU A 407 2.53 -26.95 -23.95
N ALA A 408 2.62 -25.65 -24.21
CA ALA A 408 2.46 -24.61 -23.17
C ALA A 408 1.13 -24.71 -22.43
N GLU A 409 0.03 -24.91 -23.18
CA GLU A 409 -1.30 -25.03 -22.60
C GLU A 409 -1.48 -26.32 -21.80
N ARG A 410 -0.83 -27.43 -22.18
CA ARG A 410 -0.82 -28.68 -21.40
C ARG A 410 -0.08 -28.53 -20.07
N GLU A 411 1.10 -27.90 -20.07
CA GLU A 411 1.85 -27.57 -18.85
C GLU A 411 1.02 -26.67 -17.91
N MET A 412 0.26 -25.74 -18.47
CA MET A 412 -0.62 -24.87 -17.71
C MET A 412 -1.79 -25.65 -17.07
N ILE A 413 -2.42 -26.58 -17.80
CA ILE A 413 -3.46 -27.46 -17.26
C ILE A 413 -2.92 -28.34 -16.14
N GLU A 414 -1.74 -28.94 -16.32
CA GLU A 414 -1.13 -29.81 -15.32
C GLU A 414 -0.92 -29.06 -14.00
N GLY A 415 -0.31 -27.87 -14.07
CA GLY A 415 -0.09 -27.03 -12.89
C GLY A 415 -1.38 -26.54 -12.24
N LEU A 416 -2.40 -26.16 -13.02
CA LEU A 416 -3.70 -25.76 -12.47
C LEU A 416 -4.42 -26.95 -11.81
N GLY A 417 -4.27 -28.15 -12.36
CA GLY A 417 -4.81 -29.39 -11.79
C GLY A 417 -4.15 -29.79 -10.47
N GLU A 418 -2.86 -29.49 -10.28
CA GLU A 418 -2.18 -29.65 -8.99
C GLU A 418 -2.80 -28.76 -7.91
N ASP A 419 -3.05 -27.48 -8.22
CA ASP A 419 -3.71 -26.54 -7.30
C ASP A 419 -5.13 -26.98 -6.96
N GLN A 420 -5.89 -27.45 -7.96
CA GLN A 420 -7.25 -27.91 -7.75
C GLN A 420 -7.25 -29.08 -6.76
N ARG A 421 -6.35 -30.06 -6.94
CA ARG A 421 -6.21 -31.20 -6.01
C ARG A 421 -5.81 -30.76 -4.60
N GLU A 422 -4.87 -29.81 -4.48
CA GLU A 422 -4.43 -29.28 -3.19
C GLU A 422 -5.60 -28.63 -2.42
N LEU A 423 -6.41 -27.82 -3.09
CA LEU A 423 -7.59 -27.18 -2.49
C LEU A 423 -8.68 -28.19 -2.12
N GLU A 424 -8.94 -29.17 -2.97
CA GLU A 424 -9.89 -30.26 -2.69
C GLU A 424 -9.46 -31.09 -1.48
N GLU A 425 -8.16 -31.39 -1.35
CA GLU A 425 -7.60 -32.12 -0.20
C GLU A 425 -7.74 -31.33 1.10
N GLN A 426 -7.45 -30.02 1.09
CA GLN A 426 -7.61 -29.16 2.26
C GLN A 426 -9.09 -29.03 2.69
N LEU A 427 -10.00 -28.84 1.73
CA LEU A 427 -11.45 -28.81 2.01
C LEU A 427 -11.93 -30.14 2.59
N ARG A 428 -11.46 -31.27 2.06
CA ARG A 428 -11.79 -32.60 2.57
C ARG A 428 -11.23 -32.86 3.96
N ALA A 429 -10.02 -32.38 4.23
CA ALA A 429 -9.38 -32.47 5.54
C ALA A 429 -10.01 -31.53 6.57
N GLY A 430 -10.77 -30.51 6.12
CA GLY A 430 -11.24 -29.43 6.97
C GLY A 430 -10.10 -28.62 7.57
N ALA A 431 -8.91 -28.68 6.97
CA ALA A 431 -7.70 -28.06 7.45
C ALA A 431 -6.81 -27.59 6.29
N ASP A 432 -6.08 -26.50 6.48
CA ASP A 432 -5.11 -26.01 5.51
C ASP A 432 -3.89 -26.94 5.39
N ALA A 433 -2.97 -26.61 4.47
CA ALA A 433 -1.75 -27.41 4.23
C ALA A 433 -0.84 -27.57 5.47
N ASP A 434 -0.98 -26.69 6.47
CA ASP A 434 -0.22 -26.72 7.72
C ASP A 434 -0.99 -27.45 8.85
N GLY A 435 -2.20 -27.95 8.57
CA GLY A 435 -3.04 -28.73 9.49
C GLY A 435 -3.91 -27.87 10.40
N PHE A 436 -4.09 -26.57 10.12
CA PHE A 436 -5.01 -25.71 10.86
C PHE A 436 -6.43 -25.82 10.34
N ALA A 437 -7.40 -25.95 11.24
CA ALA A 437 -8.81 -26.03 10.88
C ALA A 437 -9.27 -24.82 10.05
N LEU A 438 -9.96 -25.08 8.95
CA LEU A 438 -10.51 -24.04 8.07
C LEU A 438 -11.72 -23.38 8.74
N SER A 439 -11.82 -22.05 8.64
CA SER A 439 -13.03 -21.31 8.99
C SER A 439 -14.07 -21.39 7.88
N ASP A 440 -15.35 -21.16 8.19
CA ASP A 440 -16.44 -21.16 7.20
C ASP A 440 -16.16 -20.20 6.04
N ASP A 441 -15.68 -18.99 6.33
CA ASP A 441 -15.27 -18.00 5.31
C ASP A 441 -14.12 -18.50 4.42
N ALA A 442 -13.22 -19.32 4.96
CA ALA A 442 -12.10 -19.88 4.19
C ALA A 442 -12.59 -21.02 3.29
N VAL A 443 -13.53 -21.83 3.78
CA VAL A 443 -14.20 -22.88 2.99
C VAL A 443 -14.93 -22.28 1.79
N GLU A 444 -15.71 -21.20 1.99
CA GLU A 444 -16.44 -20.52 0.91
C GLU A 444 -15.47 -19.95 -0.14
N ALA A 445 -14.44 -19.23 0.28
CA ALA A 445 -13.42 -18.69 -0.64
C ALA A 445 -12.68 -19.79 -1.42
N MET A 446 -12.35 -20.92 -0.78
CA MET A 446 -11.70 -22.04 -1.44
C MET A 446 -12.61 -22.74 -2.45
N GLN A 447 -13.93 -22.79 -2.20
CA GLN A 447 -14.90 -23.31 -3.15
C GLN A 447 -15.06 -22.41 -4.39
N GLU A 448 -15.12 -21.10 -4.21
CA GLU A 448 -15.13 -20.14 -5.34
C GLU A 448 -13.86 -20.27 -6.18
N HIS A 449 -12.71 -20.42 -5.53
CA HIS A 449 -11.42 -20.62 -6.21
C HIS A 449 -11.37 -21.94 -7.00
N LEU A 450 -11.95 -23.02 -6.46
CA LEU A 450 -12.06 -24.29 -7.18
C LEU A 450 -12.92 -24.16 -8.44
N GLN A 451 -14.04 -23.45 -8.37
CA GLN A 451 -14.89 -23.20 -9.54
C GLN A 451 -14.14 -22.42 -10.63
N MET A 452 -13.36 -21.41 -10.22
CA MET A 452 -12.52 -20.64 -11.15
C MET A 452 -11.44 -21.51 -11.82
N LEU A 453 -10.74 -22.34 -11.05
CA LEU A 453 -9.72 -23.25 -11.59
C LEU A 453 -10.31 -24.26 -12.57
N ALA A 454 -11.45 -24.85 -12.23
CA ALA A 454 -12.15 -25.79 -13.10
C ALA A 454 -12.56 -25.13 -14.43
N GLY A 455 -13.08 -23.91 -14.39
CA GLY A 455 -13.43 -23.15 -15.60
C GLY A 455 -12.21 -22.83 -16.49
N LEU A 456 -11.08 -22.46 -15.89
CA LEU A 456 -9.83 -22.20 -16.61
C LEU A 456 -9.29 -23.47 -17.27
N ILE A 457 -9.20 -24.58 -16.53
CA ILE A 457 -8.76 -25.88 -17.06
C ILE A 457 -9.65 -26.31 -18.22
N HIS A 458 -10.97 -26.20 -18.06
CA HIS A 458 -11.93 -26.55 -19.11
C HIS A 458 -11.72 -25.73 -20.38
N THR A 459 -11.54 -24.42 -20.23
CA THR A 459 -11.33 -23.49 -21.36
C THR A 459 -10.03 -23.80 -22.11
N ILE A 460 -8.95 -24.09 -21.38
CA ILE A 460 -7.67 -24.45 -22.00
C ILE A 460 -7.79 -25.82 -22.70
N GLN A 461 -8.46 -26.79 -22.10
CA GLN A 461 -8.66 -28.11 -22.69
C GLN A 461 -9.43 -28.03 -24.01
N MET A 462 -10.50 -27.23 -24.07
CA MET A 462 -11.25 -27.03 -25.31
C MET A 462 -10.40 -26.40 -26.43
N ARG A 463 -9.46 -25.50 -26.09
CA ARG A 463 -8.53 -24.93 -27.08
C ARG A 463 -7.51 -25.95 -27.57
N ILE A 464 -7.05 -26.85 -26.72
CA ILE A 464 -6.19 -27.97 -27.12
C ILE A 464 -6.95 -28.92 -28.04
N ASP A 465 -8.12 -29.41 -27.61
CA ASP A 465 -8.95 -30.35 -28.36
C ASP A 465 -9.32 -29.79 -29.73
N GLY A 466 -9.69 -28.51 -29.78
CA GLY A 466 -10.04 -27.88 -31.05
C GLY A 466 -8.86 -27.74 -32.00
N ARG A 467 -7.67 -27.44 -31.48
CA ARG A 467 -6.44 -27.38 -32.27
C ARG A 467 -6.04 -28.76 -32.81
N GLU A 468 -6.23 -29.82 -32.03
CA GLU A 468 -5.99 -31.22 -32.44
C GLU A 468 -6.99 -31.69 -33.50
N ARG A 469 -8.24 -31.24 -33.44
CA ARG A 469 -9.25 -31.47 -34.49
C ARG A 469 -9.04 -30.66 -35.77
N GLY A 470 -7.98 -29.83 -35.82
CA GLY A 470 -7.68 -28.99 -36.98
C GLY A 470 -8.62 -27.79 -37.13
N GLN A 471 -9.37 -27.41 -36.10
CA GLN A 471 -10.24 -26.23 -36.12
C GLN A 471 -9.40 -24.95 -36.16
N SER A 472 -9.94 -23.89 -36.78
CA SER A 472 -9.39 -22.55 -36.70
C SER A 472 -9.68 -21.91 -35.34
N ASP A 473 -8.90 -20.92 -34.93
CA ASP A 473 -9.11 -20.21 -33.66
C ASP A 473 -10.52 -19.60 -33.54
N GLU A 474 -11.09 -19.18 -34.68
CA GLU A 474 -12.46 -18.67 -34.77
C GLU A 474 -13.51 -19.77 -34.50
N GLN A 475 -13.30 -20.97 -35.05
CA GLN A 475 -14.17 -22.13 -34.78
C GLN A 475 -14.09 -22.59 -33.33
N ILE A 476 -12.89 -22.58 -32.75
CA ILE A 476 -12.66 -22.93 -31.34
C ILE A 476 -13.33 -21.91 -30.42
N ALA A 477 -13.19 -20.61 -30.73
CA ALA A 477 -13.83 -19.54 -29.98
C ALA A 477 -15.36 -19.64 -30.05
N GLU A 478 -15.92 -19.91 -31.23
CA GLU A 478 -17.35 -20.09 -31.42
C GLU A 478 -17.89 -21.31 -30.64
N GLU A 479 -17.18 -22.44 -30.65
CA GLU A 479 -17.55 -23.63 -29.87
C GLU A 479 -17.50 -23.37 -28.36
N LEU A 480 -16.48 -22.63 -27.89
CA LEU A 480 -16.37 -22.15 -26.50
C LEU A 480 -17.57 -21.27 -26.12
N PHE A 481 -17.92 -20.29 -26.95
CA PHE A 481 -19.06 -19.40 -26.69
C PHE A 481 -20.38 -20.15 -26.67
N GLN A 482 -20.60 -21.08 -27.61
CA GLN A 482 -21.82 -21.90 -27.66
C GLN A 482 -21.96 -22.86 -26.49
N LYS A 483 -20.85 -23.30 -25.89
CA LYS A 483 -20.86 -24.19 -24.73
C LYS A 483 -21.07 -23.43 -23.43
N LEU A 484 -20.37 -22.30 -23.26
CA LEU A 484 -20.59 -21.36 -22.15
C LEU A 484 -22.02 -20.82 -22.14
N ALA A 485 -22.60 -20.56 -23.32
CA ALA A 485 -24.01 -20.13 -23.43
C ALA A 485 -25.00 -21.20 -22.97
N ARG A 486 -24.68 -22.49 -23.13
CA ARG A 486 -25.53 -23.61 -22.69
C ARG A 486 -25.41 -23.88 -21.19
N GLU A 487 -24.20 -23.79 -20.63
CA GLU A 487 -23.98 -23.98 -19.18
C GLU A 487 -24.55 -22.83 -18.34
N HIS A 488 -24.65 -21.62 -18.91
CA HIS A 488 -25.24 -20.45 -18.24
C HIS A 488 -26.78 -20.46 -18.19
N ASP A 489 -27.43 -21.36 -18.95
CA ASP A 489 -28.89 -21.60 -18.91
C ASP A 489 -29.28 -22.70 -17.88
N GLU A 490 -28.33 -23.47 -17.33
CA GLU A 490 -28.57 -24.52 -16.31
C GLU A 490 -28.29 -24.08 -14.85
N LEU A 491 -27.61 -22.93 -14.64
CA LEU A 491 -27.36 -22.30 -13.33
C LEU A 491 -28.35 -21.15 -13.07
#